data_AF-A0A8J5N6M3-F1
#
_entry.id   AF-A0A8J5N6M3-F1
#
_cell.length_a   1.000
_cell.length_b   1.000
_cell.length_c   1.000
_cell.angle_alpha   90.00
_cell.angle_beta   90.00
_cell.angle_gamma   90.00
#
_symmetry.space_group_name_H-M   'P 1'
#
loop_
_entity.id
_entity.type
_entity.pdbx_description
1 polymer ?
#
loop_
_entity_poly.entity_id
_entity_poly.type
_entity_poly.pdbx_seq_one_letter_code
_entity_poly.pdbx_strand_id
1 'polypeptide(L)'
;MSRRVNTRDDIAAVIALYKANHELRNTSALAGVGLHGVQKLVKRYCELGEDMLPASLPKSGGPKFLFPRTLEVISPQVKSNPALTTRKVKYRNPQSSQPRLLTLCSTSRP
;
A
#
# COMPACT_ATOMS: atom_id res chain seq x y z
N MET A 1 18.89 -23.50 0.62
CA MET A 1 18.67 -22.03 0.68
C MET A 1 17.21 -21.75 0.36
N SER A 2 16.50 -21.05 1.24
CA SER A 2 15.04 -20.85 1.08
C SER A 2 14.77 -19.57 0.27
N ARG A 3 13.95 -19.68 -0.78
CA ARG A 3 13.64 -18.55 -1.68
C ARG A 3 12.56 -17.67 -1.06
N ARG A 4 12.63 -16.36 -1.30
CA ARG A 4 11.55 -15.43 -0.94
C ARG A 4 10.39 -15.62 -1.92
N VAL A 5 9.15 -15.61 -1.41
CA VAL A 5 7.93 -15.59 -2.23
C VAL A 5 7.93 -14.30 -3.03
N ASN A 6 8.21 -14.41 -4.33
CA ASN A 6 8.32 -13.22 -5.18
C ASN A 6 7.37 -13.30 -6.38
N THR A 7 6.95 -14.50 -6.78
CA THR A 7 6.11 -14.70 -7.96
C THR A 7 4.67 -15.05 -7.58
N ARG A 8 3.73 -14.76 -8.48
CA ARG A 8 2.34 -15.22 -8.34
C ARG A 8 2.24 -16.74 -8.33
N ASP A 9 3.13 -17.41 -9.04
CA ASP A 9 3.19 -18.86 -9.15
C ASP A 9 3.57 -19.51 -7.80
N ASP A 10 4.52 -18.92 -7.06
CA ASP A 10 4.89 -19.38 -5.72
C ASP A 10 3.69 -19.31 -4.75
N ILE A 11 2.90 -18.22 -4.84
CA ILE A 11 1.70 -18.01 -4.02
C ILE A 11 0.65 -19.07 -4.36
N ALA A 12 0.37 -19.27 -5.65
CA ALA A 12 -0.62 -20.24 -6.11
C ALA A 12 -0.24 -21.67 -5.69
N ALA A 13 1.05 -22.04 -5.82
CA ALA A 13 1.56 -23.34 -5.40
C ALA A 13 1.38 -23.56 -3.88
N VAL A 14 1.72 -22.55 -3.06
CA VAL A 14 1.54 -22.63 -1.60
C VAL A 14 0.07 -22.78 -1.21
N ILE A 15 -0.84 -22.01 -1.83
CA ILE A 15 -2.27 -22.10 -1.54
C ILE A 15 -2.83 -23.46 -1.99
N ALA A 16 -2.45 -23.96 -3.16
CA ALA A 16 -2.87 -25.27 -3.65
C ALA A 16 -2.45 -26.40 -2.71
N LEU A 17 -1.19 -26.37 -2.25
CA LEU A 17 -0.67 -27.34 -1.27
C LEU A 17 -1.38 -27.23 0.09
N TYR A 18 -1.72 -26.01 0.52
CA TYR A 18 -2.49 -25.80 1.75
C TYR A 18 -3.92 -26.34 1.63
N LYS A 19 -4.61 -26.10 0.50
CA LYS A 19 -5.94 -26.66 0.22
C LYS A 19 -5.96 -28.19 0.17
N ALA A 20 -4.85 -28.81 -0.23
CA ALA A 20 -4.66 -30.25 -0.19
C ALA A 20 -4.37 -30.81 1.23
N ASN A 21 -4.50 -30.00 2.28
CA ASN A 21 -4.25 -30.35 3.68
C ASN A 21 -2.80 -30.78 3.98
N HIS A 22 -1.82 -30.30 3.21
CA HIS A 22 -0.43 -30.52 3.56
C HIS A 22 -0.01 -29.65 4.75
N GLU A 23 0.80 -30.23 5.63
CA GLU A 23 1.39 -29.52 6.76
C GLU A 23 2.32 -28.40 6.28
N LEU A 24 2.34 -27.26 6.98
CA LEU A 24 3.06 -26.05 6.56
C LEU A 24 4.56 -26.27 6.33
N ARG A 25 5.17 -27.18 7.11
CA ARG A 25 6.58 -27.58 6.93
C ARG A 25 6.81 -28.30 5.61
N ASN A 26 5.91 -29.21 5.25
CA ASN A 26 5.97 -29.94 3.99
C ASN A 26 5.71 -29.01 2.81
N THR A 27 4.74 -28.09 2.95
CA THR A 27 4.48 -27.05 1.94
C THR A 27 5.70 -26.16 1.70
N SER A 28 6.44 -25.80 2.75
CA SER A 28 7.70 -25.03 2.62
C SER A 28 8.77 -25.80 1.84
N ALA A 29 8.93 -27.10 2.09
CA ALA A 29 9.88 -27.94 1.37
C ALA A 29 9.48 -28.13 -0.11
N LEU A 30 8.20 -28.41 -0.38
CA LEU A 30 7.68 -28.66 -1.73
C LEU A 30 7.67 -27.41 -2.60
N ALA A 31 7.28 -26.25 -2.04
CA ALA A 31 7.24 -24.99 -2.79
C ALA A 31 8.62 -24.31 -2.87
N GLY A 32 9.64 -24.78 -2.13
CA GLY A 32 10.95 -24.13 -2.06
C GLY A 32 10.93 -22.74 -1.40
N VAL A 33 9.86 -22.44 -0.68
CA VAL A 33 9.60 -21.15 -0.01
C VAL A 33 9.94 -21.25 1.47
N GLY A 34 10.47 -20.18 2.06
CA GLY A 34 10.71 -20.12 3.50
C GLY A 34 9.45 -20.32 4.35
N LEU A 35 9.55 -21.12 5.41
CA LEU A 35 8.42 -21.45 6.31
C LEU A 35 7.68 -20.21 6.82
N HIS A 36 8.42 -19.15 7.18
CA HIS A 36 7.81 -17.88 7.60
C HIS A 36 6.97 -17.23 6.49
N GLY A 37 7.40 -17.34 5.23
CA GLY A 37 6.64 -16.89 4.06
C GLY A 37 5.35 -17.69 3.87
N VAL A 38 5.44 -19.02 3.96
CA VAL A 38 4.29 -19.93 3.90
C VAL A 38 3.27 -19.60 4.99
N GLN A 39 3.71 -19.46 6.25
CA GLN A 39 2.84 -19.11 7.38
C GLN A 39 2.12 -17.78 7.15
N LYS A 40 2.83 -16.77 6.64
CA LYS A 40 2.25 -15.45 6.38
C LYS A 40 1.23 -15.48 5.23
N LEU A 41 1.49 -16.26 4.18
CA LEU A 41 0.56 -16.44 3.06
C LEU A 41 -0.70 -17.19 3.53
N VAL A 42 -0.54 -18.31 4.23
CA VAL A 42 -1.66 -19.10 4.74
C VAL A 42 -2.50 -18.27 5.71
N LYS A 43 -1.88 -17.53 6.63
CA LYS A 43 -2.61 -16.62 7.53
C LYS A 43 -3.44 -15.60 6.75
N ARG A 44 -2.85 -14.94 5.75
CA ARG A 44 -3.58 -13.97 4.90
C ARG A 44 -4.69 -14.63 4.09
N TYR A 45 -4.46 -15.83 3.58
CA TYR A 45 -5.47 -16.60 2.86
C TYR A 45 -6.67 -16.91 3.76
N CYS A 46 -6.44 -17.32 5.02
CA CYS A 46 -7.51 -17.55 5.98
C CYS A 46 -8.24 -16.25 6.39
N GLU A 47 -7.54 -15.12 6.45
CA GLU A 47 -8.14 -13.81 6.81
C GLU A 47 -8.97 -13.20 5.69
N LEU A 48 -8.53 -13.31 4.43
CA LEU A 48 -9.14 -12.64 3.28
C LEU A 48 -10.03 -13.55 2.44
N GLY A 49 -9.84 -14.87 2.50
CA GLY A 49 -10.54 -15.84 1.63
C GLY A 49 -10.18 -15.72 0.15
N GLU A 50 -9.20 -14.90 -0.21
CA GLU A 50 -8.82 -14.66 -1.61
C GLU A 50 -7.74 -15.63 -2.06
N ASP A 51 -8.06 -16.43 -3.09
CA ASP A 51 -7.12 -17.31 -3.80
C ASP A 51 -6.01 -16.55 -4.53
N MET A 52 -6.20 -15.25 -4.75
CA MET A 52 -5.24 -14.36 -5.41
C MET A 52 -4.72 -13.32 -4.41
N LEU A 53 -3.82 -13.74 -3.51
CA LEU A 53 -3.07 -12.77 -2.73
C LEU A 53 -2.32 -11.83 -3.70
N PRO A 54 -2.55 -10.51 -3.65
CA PRO A 54 -1.91 -9.61 -4.57
C PRO A 54 -0.40 -9.73 -4.38
N ALA A 55 0.30 -10.16 -5.44
CA ALA A 55 1.74 -9.97 -5.58
C ALA A 55 2.04 -8.54 -5.16
N SER A 56 2.96 -8.37 -4.19
CA SER A 56 3.09 -7.13 -3.41
C SER A 56 2.79 -5.94 -4.28
N LEU A 57 1.67 -5.24 -4.01
CA LEU A 57 1.31 -4.07 -4.78
C LEU A 57 2.56 -3.20 -4.90
N PRO A 58 2.93 -2.72 -6.10
CA PRO A 58 4.05 -1.82 -6.24
C PRO A 58 3.86 -0.74 -5.18
N LYS A 59 4.94 -0.36 -4.47
CA LYS A 59 4.93 0.71 -3.47
C LYS A 59 4.62 2.04 -4.19
N SER A 60 3.39 2.18 -4.66
CA SER A 60 2.78 3.42 -5.05
C SER A 60 2.84 4.26 -3.79
N GLY A 61 3.64 5.32 -3.81
CA GLY A 61 3.64 6.29 -2.74
C GLY A 61 2.18 6.64 -2.46
N GLY A 62 1.77 6.49 -1.20
CA GLY A 62 0.38 6.70 -0.81
C GLY A 62 -0.13 8.02 -1.38
N PRO A 63 -1.44 8.13 -1.68
CA PRO A 63 -2.00 9.36 -2.22
C PRO A 63 -1.53 10.53 -1.37
N LYS A 64 -0.84 11.49 -1.99
CA LYS A 64 -0.39 12.71 -1.30
C LYS A 64 -1.65 13.40 -0.80
N PHE A 65 -1.92 13.28 0.49
CA PHE A 65 -3.11 13.82 1.12
C PHE A 65 -3.15 15.33 0.83
N LEU A 66 -4.17 15.78 0.09
CA LEU A 66 -4.45 17.20 0.00
C LEU A 66 -4.96 17.62 1.38
N PHE A 67 -4.23 18.52 2.04
CA PHE A 67 -4.64 19.01 3.35
C PHE A 67 -6.05 19.63 3.23
N PRO A 68 -6.95 19.39 4.21
CA PRO A 68 -8.31 19.96 4.19
C PRO A 68 -8.34 21.47 3.93
N ARG A 69 -7.39 22.21 4.51
CA ARG A 69 -7.21 23.66 4.25
C ARG A 69 -6.97 24.01 2.79
N THR A 70 -6.25 23.16 2.05
CA THR A 70 -6.02 23.36 0.62
C THR A 70 -7.33 23.21 -0.16
N LEU A 71 -8.20 22.29 0.25
CA LEU A 71 -9.53 22.12 -0.37
C LEU A 71 -10.47 23.28 -0.02
N GLU A 72 -10.40 23.81 1.20
CA GLU A 72 -11.17 24.99 1.62
C GLU A 72 -10.81 26.23 0.81
N VAL A 73 -9.55 26.38 0.38
CA VAL A 73 -9.12 27.51 -0.46
C VAL A 73 -9.42 27.30 -1.94
N ILE A 74 -9.21 26.09 -2.46
CA ILE A 74 -9.37 25.80 -3.89
C ILE A 74 -10.84 25.64 -4.27
N SER A 75 -11.65 24.98 -3.44
CA SER A 75 -13.03 24.66 -3.81
C SER A 75 -13.92 25.88 -4.07
N PRO A 76 -13.87 26.99 -3.30
CA PRO A 76 -14.67 28.17 -3.59
C PRO A 76 -14.16 28.92 -4.83
N GLN A 77 -12.85 28.90 -5.09
CA GLN A 77 -12.25 29.53 -6.27
C GLN A 77 -12.69 28.83 -7.55
N VAL A 78 -12.67 27.49 -7.57
CA VAL A 78 -13.13 26.70 -8.73
C VAL A 78 -14.65 26.81 -8.91
N LYS A 79 -15.43 26.83 -7.82
CA LYS A 79 -16.89 27.02 -7.88
C LYS A 79 -17.29 28.40 -8.42
N SER A 80 -16.57 29.46 -8.04
CA SER A 80 -16.86 30.83 -8.47
C SER A 80 -16.37 31.16 -9.88
N ASN A 81 -15.35 30.46 -10.37
CA ASN A 81 -14.88 30.61 -11.75
C ASN A 81 -14.45 29.24 -12.32
N PRO A 82 -15.37 28.52 -12.99
CA PRO A 82 -15.10 27.18 -13.51
C PRO A 82 -14.06 27.16 -14.64
N ALA A 83 -13.73 28.30 -15.24
CA ALA A 83 -12.66 28.43 -16.25
C ALA A 83 -11.25 28.61 -15.63
N LEU A 84 -11.12 28.53 -14.30
CA LEU A 84 -9.82 28.56 -13.62
C LEU A 84 -8.98 27.34 -13.98
N THR A 85 -7.93 27.56 -14.75
CA THR A 85 -6.93 26.53 -15.04
C THR A 85 -6.04 26.27 -13.83
N THR A 86 -5.54 25.04 -13.70
CA THR A 86 -4.66 24.62 -12.60
C THR A 86 -3.44 25.51 -12.43
N ARG A 87 -2.90 26.06 -13.55
CA ARG A 87 -1.78 27.03 -13.51
C ARG A 87 -2.17 28.31 -12.76
N LYS A 88 -3.37 28.83 -12.99
CA LYS A 88 -3.87 30.04 -12.32
C LYS A 88 -4.17 29.78 -10.84
N VAL A 89 -4.69 28.61 -10.49
CA VAL A 89 -4.94 28.22 -9.08
C VAL A 89 -3.62 28.11 -8.30
N LYS A 90 -2.58 27.52 -8.90
CA LYS A 90 -1.23 27.43 -8.29
C LYS A 90 -0.57 28.80 -8.13
N TYR A 91 -0.71 29.67 -9.13
CA TYR A 91 -0.17 31.04 -9.07
C TYR A 91 -0.83 31.86 -7.95
N ARG A 92 -2.15 31.70 -7.74
CA ARG A 92 -2.88 32.39 -6.67
C ARG A 92 -2.57 31.85 -5.27
N ASN A 93 -2.19 30.58 -5.15
CA ASN A 93 -1.96 29.92 -3.86
C ASN A 93 -0.63 29.15 -3.85
N PRO A 94 0.52 29.85 -3.87
CA PRO A 94 1.84 29.20 -3.98
C PRO A 94 2.14 28.26 -2.81
N GLN A 95 1.65 28.58 -1.60
CA GLN A 95 1.82 27.76 -0.40
C GLN A 95 1.08 26.40 -0.45
N SER A 96 0.06 26.26 -1.29
CA SER A 96 -0.70 24.99 -1.43
C SER A 96 0.08 23.89 -2.18
N SER A 97 1.19 24.26 -2.83
CA SER A 97 2.04 23.35 -3.62
C SER A 97 3.29 22.87 -2.89
N GLN A 98 3.55 23.37 -1.68
CA GLN A 98 4.69 22.91 -0.89
C GLN A 98 4.29 21.69 -0.06
N PRO A 99 4.99 20.55 -0.21
CA PRO A 99 4.96 19.54 0.85
C PRO A 99 5.62 20.20 2.06
N ARG A 100 4.82 20.65 3.04
CA ARG A 100 5.38 20.96 4.36
C ARG A 100 6.03 19.67 4.85
N LEU A 101 7.35 19.68 4.94
CA LEU A 101 8.10 18.70 5.71
C LEU A 101 7.43 18.65 7.07
N LEU A 102 6.86 17.49 7.42
CA LEU A 102 6.41 17.22 8.78
C LEU A 102 7.68 17.23 9.63
N THR A 103 8.06 18.40 10.14
CA THR A 103 8.88 18.48 11.34
C THR A 103 8.06 17.82 12.43
N LEU A 104 8.34 16.53 12.67
CA LEU A 104 7.91 15.82 13.85
C LEU A 104 8.40 16.63 15.04
N CYS A 105 7.51 17.40 15.66
CA CYS A 105 7.77 17.99 16.95
C CYS A 105 8.10 16.85 17.91
N SER A 106 9.37 16.74 18.28
CA SER A 106 9.83 15.97 19.41
C SER A 106 9.18 16.55 20.66
N THR A 107 8.04 15.99 21.06
CA THR A 107 7.55 16.13 22.42
C THR A 107 8.45 15.30 23.33
N SER A 108 9.50 15.93 23.85
CA SER A 108 10.21 15.46 25.04
C SER A 108 10.14 16.57 26.09
N ARG A 109 9.19 16.40 27.01
CA ARG A 109 9.24 16.88 28.39
C ARG A 109 8.49 15.85 29.24
N PRO A 110 8.79 15.74 30.54
CA PRO A 110 9.66 16.60 31.37
C PRO A 110 11.08 16.07 31.55
#